data_AF-A0A495IK94-F1
#
_entry.id   AF-A0A495IK94-F1
#
_cell.length_a   1.000
_cell.length_b   1.000
_cell.length_c   1.000
_cell.angle_alpha   90.00
_cell.angle_beta   90.00
_cell.angle_gamma   90.00
#
_symmetry.space_group_name_H-M   'P 1'
#
loop_
_entity.id
_entity.type
_entity.pdbx_description
1 polymer ?
#
loop_
_entity_poly.entity_id
_entity_poly.type
_entity_poly.pdbx_seq_one_letter_code
_entity_poly.pdbx_strand_id
1 'polypeptide(L)'
;MDTVFVVLHVVSGVFLVGPMAILPMAGLRTLRSGEAGAVATTAKSVRLFTWLSLIVVIFGFGALGMSDPKYHTSFTSTWIWLSLVAYVIAMIVNLVVVIPAMQKAAGAAGGAAVAGSKPAGYSRISAGSGISALLLVLIVVLMVWKP
;
A
#
# COMPACT_ATOMS: atom_id res chain seq x y z
N MET A 1 -7.41 -16.62 22.72
CA MET A 1 -8.02 -15.48 21.99
C MET A 1 -7.11 -15.00 20.85
N ASP A 2 -5.86 -15.46 20.85
CA ASP A 2 -4.78 -15.08 19.95
C ASP A 2 -5.06 -15.50 18.50
N THR A 3 -5.67 -16.67 18.30
CA THR A 3 -6.10 -17.16 16.98
C THR A 3 -7.07 -16.24 16.26
N VAL A 4 -7.97 -15.56 16.98
CA VAL A 4 -8.93 -14.63 16.35
C VAL A 4 -8.20 -13.40 15.81
N PHE A 5 -7.28 -12.82 16.60
CA PHE A 5 -6.50 -11.65 16.17
C PHE A 5 -5.52 -11.98 15.04
N VAL A 6 -4.90 -13.16 15.08
CA VAL A 6 -4.05 -13.65 13.97
C VAL A 6 -4.86 -13.81 12.69
N VAL A 7 -6.04 -14.44 12.75
CA VAL A 7 -6.92 -14.58 11.58
C VAL A 7 -7.35 -13.20 11.05
N LEU A 8 -7.78 -12.28 11.92
CA LEU A 8 -8.15 -10.93 11.53
C LEU A 8 -6.98 -10.16 10.90
N HIS A 9 -5.77 -10.29 11.44
CA HIS A 9 -4.56 -9.68 10.89
C HIS A 9 -4.25 -10.22 9.49
N VAL A 10 -4.25 -11.54 9.30
CA VAL A 10 -3.93 -12.15 8.00
C VAL A 10 -5.01 -11.84 6.97
N VAL A 11 -6.29 -11.97 7.31
CA VAL A 11 -7.41 -11.67 6.42
C VAL A 11 -7.39 -10.20 6.01
N SER A 12 -7.25 -9.29 6.96
CA SER A 12 -7.12 -7.86 6.64
C SER A 12 -5.86 -7.57 5.81
N GLY A 13 -4.74 -8.25 6.06
CA GLY A 13 -3.53 -8.16 5.24
C GLY A 13 -3.82 -8.50 3.78
N VAL A 14 -4.44 -9.64 3.51
CA VAL A 14 -4.75 -10.09 2.14
C VAL A 14 -5.72 -9.12 1.43
N PHE A 15 -6.82 -8.73 2.09
CA PHE A 15 -7.87 -7.95 1.46
C PHE A 15 -7.63 -6.44 1.42
N LEU A 16 -6.73 -5.90 2.26
CA LEU A 16 -6.44 -4.46 2.30
C LEU A 16 -5.08 -4.14 1.67
N VAL A 17 -4.04 -4.91 1.98
CA VAL A 17 -2.68 -4.67 1.45
C VAL A 17 -2.56 -5.12 -0.01
N GLY A 18 -3.24 -6.22 -0.38
CA GLY A 18 -3.25 -6.72 -1.76
C GLY A 18 -3.74 -5.67 -2.77
N PRO A 19 -4.95 -5.11 -2.61
CA PRO A 19 -5.42 -4.02 -3.48
C PRO A 19 -4.54 -2.78 -3.43
N MET A 20 -3.98 -2.43 -2.27
CA MET A 20 -3.08 -1.28 -2.12
C MET A 20 -1.81 -1.41 -2.99
N ALA A 21 -1.29 -2.63 -3.18
CA ALA A 21 -0.12 -2.87 -4.04
C ALA A 21 -0.45 -2.77 -5.53
N ILE A 22 -1.64 -3.17 -5.95
CA ILE A 22 -2.01 -3.34 -7.37
C ILE A 22 -2.71 -2.11 -7.95
N LEU A 23 -3.56 -1.44 -7.18
CA LEU A 23 -4.38 -0.31 -7.65
C LEU A 23 -3.55 0.85 -8.26
N PRO A 24 -2.40 1.25 -7.70
CA PRO A 24 -1.56 2.27 -8.32
C PRO A 24 -1.09 1.90 -9.74
N MET A 25 -0.78 0.61 -9.97
CA MET A 25 -0.36 0.09 -11.26
C MET A 25 -1.53 0.05 -12.26
N ALA A 26 -2.73 -0.29 -11.79
CA ALA A 26 -3.96 -0.17 -12.59
C ALA A 26 -4.22 1.29 -13.01
N GLY A 27 -3.90 2.26 -12.13
CA GLY A 27 -3.97 3.69 -12.43
C GLY A 27 -3.06 4.13 -13.59
N LEU A 28 -1.90 3.49 -13.79
CA LEU A 28 -1.03 3.78 -14.95
C LEU A 28 -1.65 3.33 -16.28
N ARG A 29 -2.55 2.34 -16.26
CA ARG A 29 -3.31 1.92 -17.45
C ARG A 29 -4.35 2.96 -17.82
N THR A 30 -5.11 3.45 -16.84
CA THR A 30 -6.15 4.47 -17.06
C THR A 30 -5.55 5.84 -17.42
N LEU A 31 -4.37 6.15 -16.91
CA LEU A 31 -3.59 7.32 -17.35
C LEU A 31 -3.17 7.26 -18.82
N ARG A 32 -2.87 6.07 -19.33
CA ARG A 32 -2.50 5.88 -20.75
C ARG A 32 -3.70 5.93 -21.68
N SER A 33 -4.90 5.57 -21.21
CA SER A 33 -6.13 5.70 -21.99
C SER A 33 -6.71 7.12 -21.99
N GLY A 34 -6.13 8.05 -21.22
CA GLY A 34 -6.60 9.45 -21.16
C GLY A 34 -7.89 9.63 -20.37
N GLU A 35 -8.37 8.62 -19.65
CA GLU A 35 -9.62 8.69 -18.90
C GLU A 35 -9.44 9.37 -17.54
N ALA A 36 -9.49 10.71 -17.52
CA ALA A 36 -9.31 11.51 -16.31
C ALA A 36 -10.20 11.07 -15.12
N GLY A 37 -11.46 10.72 -15.40
CA GLY A 37 -12.40 10.21 -14.39
C GLY A 37 -11.96 8.88 -13.77
N ALA A 38 -11.46 7.95 -14.59
CA ALA A 38 -10.95 6.66 -14.13
C ALA A 38 -9.66 6.82 -13.30
N VAL A 39 -8.81 7.79 -13.63
CA VAL A 39 -7.61 8.11 -12.83
C VAL A 39 -7.99 8.69 -11.47
N ALA A 40 -8.94 9.62 -11.42
CA ALA A 40 -9.39 10.25 -10.19
C ALA A 40 -10.06 9.25 -9.23
N THR A 41 -10.90 8.35 -9.76
CA THR A 41 -11.53 7.28 -8.96
C THR A 41 -10.48 6.29 -8.45
N THR A 42 -9.53 5.87 -9.28
CA THR A 42 -8.42 5.01 -8.83
C THR A 42 -7.59 5.67 -7.74
N ALA A 43 -7.31 6.98 -7.84
CA ALA A 43 -6.59 7.73 -6.81
C ALA A 43 -7.33 7.75 -5.46
N LYS A 44 -8.67 7.88 -5.49
CA LYS A 44 -9.51 7.78 -4.29
C LYS A 44 -9.44 6.39 -3.67
N SER A 45 -9.50 5.33 -4.49
CA SER A 45 -9.38 3.95 -4.01
C SER A 45 -8.01 3.67 -3.40
N VAL A 46 -6.91 4.09 -4.04
CA VAL A 46 -5.55 3.97 -3.47
C VAL A 46 -5.48 4.66 -2.10
N ARG A 47 -6.03 5.87 -1.99
CA ARG A 47 -6.10 6.59 -0.70
C ARG A 47 -6.90 5.81 0.34
N LEU A 48 -8.08 5.31 -0.02
CA LEU A 48 -8.92 4.55 0.90
C LEU A 48 -8.22 3.29 1.41
N PHE A 49 -7.64 2.48 0.52
CA PHE A 49 -6.92 1.27 0.90
C PHE A 49 -5.65 1.55 1.69
N THR A 50 -4.96 2.68 1.42
CA THR A 50 -3.80 3.11 2.23
C THR A 50 -4.19 3.50 3.65
N TRP A 51 -5.41 4.01 3.88
CA TRP A 51 -5.90 4.28 5.23
C TRP A 51 -6.44 3.01 5.89
N LEU A 52 -7.18 2.18 5.14
CA LEU A 52 -7.70 0.91 5.66
C LEU A 52 -6.58 -0.05 6.06
N SER A 53 -5.44 -0.04 5.39
CA SER A 53 -4.31 -0.91 5.74
C SER A 53 -3.76 -0.68 7.16
N LEU A 54 -4.06 0.45 7.81
CA LEU A 54 -3.76 0.64 9.24
C LEU A 54 -4.47 -0.38 10.13
N ILE A 55 -5.64 -0.88 9.73
CA ILE A 55 -6.38 -1.92 10.45
C ILE A 55 -5.51 -3.19 10.59
N VAL A 56 -4.73 -3.50 9.55
CA VAL A 56 -3.79 -4.64 9.56
C VAL A 56 -2.76 -4.46 10.67
N VAL A 57 -2.19 -3.26 10.78
CA VAL A 57 -1.21 -2.94 11.83
C VAL A 57 -1.83 -3.04 13.23
N ILE A 58 -3.06 -2.54 13.40
CA ILE A 58 -3.79 -2.63 14.67
C ILE A 58 -4.01 -4.08 15.08
N PHE A 59 -4.46 -4.94 14.15
CA PHE A 59 -4.62 -6.37 14.44
C PHE A 59 -3.30 -7.10 14.67
N GLY A 60 -2.22 -6.67 13.99
CA GLY A 60 -0.88 -7.23 14.21
C GLY A 60 -0.35 -6.93 15.61
N PHE A 61 -0.50 -5.69 16.07
CA PHE A 61 -0.16 -5.32 17.45
C PHE A 61 -1.09 -5.96 18.48
N GLY A 62 -2.38 -6.11 18.18
CA GLY A 62 -3.32 -6.83 19.03
C GLY A 62 -2.93 -8.30 19.22
N ALA A 63 -2.51 -8.97 18.15
CA ALA A 63 -2.01 -10.34 18.20
C ALA A 63 -0.72 -10.46 19.04
N LEU A 64 0.22 -9.52 18.90
CA LEU A 64 1.46 -9.49 19.70
C LEU A 64 1.19 -9.23 21.18
N GLY A 65 0.29 -8.29 21.51
CA GLY A 65 -0.02 -7.93 22.89
C GLY A 65 -0.78 -9.00 23.68
N MET A 66 -1.42 -9.95 22.97
CA MET A 66 -2.13 -11.09 23.57
C MET A 66 -1.32 -12.39 23.51
N SER A 67 -0.14 -12.37 22.90
CA SER A 67 0.72 -13.55 22.81
C SER A 67 1.25 -13.97 24.19
N ASP A 68 1.21 -15.27 24.45
CA ASP A 68 1.57 -15.89 25.72
C ASP A 68 3.04 -15.55 26.10
N PRO A 69 3.36 -15.06 27.32
CA PRO A 69 4.70 -14.63 27.72
C PRO A 69 5.81 -15.69 27.58
N LYS A 70 5.41 -16.95 27.36
CA LYS A 70 6.27 -18.12 27.15
C LYS A 70 6.95 -18.14 25.78
N TYR A 71 6.39 -17.45 24.79
CA TYR A 71 7.00 -17.27 23.47
C TYR A 71 7.58 -15.86 23.44
N HIS A 72 8.91 -15.76 23.39
CA HIS A 72 9.66 -14.50 23.42
C HIS A 72 9.49 -13.66 22.12
N THR A 73 8.30 -13.64 21.51
CA THR A 73 7.90 -12.74 20.42
C THR A 73 7.70 -11.33 20.97
N SER A 74 8.79 -10.75 21.47
CA SER A 74 8.85 -9.37 21.88
C SER A 74 8.91 -8.46 20.65
N PHE A 75 8.42 -7.23 20.80
CA PHE A 75 8.55 -6.12 19.83
C PHE A 75 10.00 -5.90 19.35
N THR A 76 10.98 -6.41 20.08
CA THR A 76 12.42 -6.40 19.76
C THR A 76 12.82 -7.36 18.63
N SER A 77 11.93 -8.23 18.16
CA SER A 77 12.22 -9.10 17.02
C SER A 77 12.49 -8.24 15.77
N THR A 78 13.69 -8.38 15.21
CA THR A 78 14.16 -7.59 14.07
C THR A 78 13.17 -7.62 12.90
N TRP A 79 12.49 -8.74 12.68
CA TRP A 79 11.51 -8.94 11.61
C TRP A 79 10.26 -8.06 11.77
N ILE A 80 9.78 -7.89 13.00
CA ILE A 80 8.57 -7.10 13.30
C ILE A 80 8.86 -5.62 13.10
N TRP A 81 9.94 -5.12 13.71
CA TRP A 81 10.28 -3.70 13.60
C TRP A 81 10.67 -3.30 12.17
N LEU A 82 11.42 -4.14 11.46
CA LEU A 82 11.80 -3.88 10.06
C LEU A 82 10.57 -3.89 9.13
N SER A 83 9.62 -4.80 9.36
CA SER A 83 8.34 -4.81 8.64
C SER A 83 7.51 -3.56 8.93
N LEU A 84 7.48 -3.09 10.18
CA LEU A 84 6.79 -1.85 10.56
C LEU A 84 7.40 -0.63 9.86
N VAL A 85 8.73 -0.52 9.84
CA VAL A 85 9.43 0.57 9.15
C VAL A 85 9.16 0.51 7.64
N ALA A 86 9.27 -0.66 7.02
CA ALA A 86 8.95 -0.85 5.61
C ALA A 86 7.50 -0.46 5.29
N TYR A 87 6.56 -0.80 6.18
CA TYR A 87 5.15 -0.46 6.05
C TYR A 87 4.94 1.06 6.10
N VAL A 88 5.54 1.74 7.09
CA VAL A 88 5.45 3.19 7.23
C VAL A 88 6.00 3.89 6.00
N ILE A 89 7.15 3.43 5.47
CA ILE A 89 7.72 3.98 4.24
C ILE A 89 6.77 3.77 3.06
N ALA A 90 6.21 2.57 2.88
CA ALA A 90 5.25 2.28 1.82
C ALA A 90 4.00 3.18 1.90
N MET A 91 3.50 3.41 3.12
CA MET A 91 2.35 4.29 3.37
C MET A 91 2.69 5.74 3.00
N ILE A 92 3.85 6.25 3.42
CA ILE A 92 4.32 7.61 3.10
C ILE A 92 4.48 7.77 1.58
N VAL A 93 5.07 6.78 0.89
CA VAL A 93 5.23 6.81 -0.57
C VAL A 93 3.87 6.90 -1.25
N ASN A 94 2.87 6.13 -0.82
CA ASN A 94 1.53 6.22 -1.38
C ASN A 94 0.88 7.58 -1.13
N LEU A 95 0.92 8.08 0.11
CA LEU A 95 0.26 9.33 0.51
C LEU A 95 0.91 10.58 -0.07
N VAL A 96 2.23 10.62 -0.17
CA VAL A 96 2.97 11.84 -0.53
C VAL A 96 3.38 11.84 -2.00
N VAL A 97 3.62 10.67 -2.61
CA VAL A 97 4.10 10.57 -3.99
C VAL A 97 2.98 10.12 -4.93
N VAL A 98 2.40 8.94 -4.68
CA VAL A 98 1.49 8.28 -5.64
C VAL A 98 0.15 9.04 -5.73
N ILE A 99 -0.53 9.23 -4.62
CA ILE A 99 -1.88 9.83 -4.59
C ILE A 99 -1.87 11.27 -5.13
N PRO A 100 -0.96 12.18 -4.70
CA PRO A 100 -0.93 13.54 -5.23
C PRO A 100 -0.55 13.58 -6.70
N ALA A 101 0.34 12.68 -7.15
CA ALA A 101 0.70 12.59 -8.57
C ALA A 101 -0.49 12.12 -9.42
N MET A 102 -1.26 11.12 -8.97
CA MET A 102 -2.47 10.68 -9.68
C MET A 102 -3.55 11.76 -9.73
N GLN A 103 -3.75 12.52 -8.66
CA GLN A 103 -4.70 13.64 -8.63
C GLN A 103 -4.30 14.76 -9.59
N LYS A 104 -3.01 15.15 -9.59
CA LYS A 104 -2.47 16.14 -10.53
C LYS A 104 -2.60 15.67 -11.98
N ALA A 105 -2.34 14.38 -12.22
CA ALA A 105 -2.46 13.79 -13.56
C ALA A 105 -3.93 13.76 -14.03
N ALA A 106 -4.89 13.46 -13.15
CA ALA A 106 -6.31 13.53 -13.47
C ALA A 106 -6.76 14.96 -13.81
N GLY A 107 -6.26 15.97 -13.08
CA GLY A 107 -6.55 17.38 -13.37
C GLY A 107 -5.94 17.86 -14.71
N ALA A 108 -4.74 17.38 -15.04
CA ALA A 108 -4.06 17.72 -16.29
C ALA A 108 -4.62 16.99 -17.52
N ALA A 109 -5.18 15.80 -17.33
CA ALA A 109 -5.79 14.99 -18.40
C ALA A 109 -7.07 15.60 -19.00
N GLY A 110 -7.63 16.64 -18.37
CA GLY A 110 -8.72 17.45 -18.95
C GLY A 110 -8.25 18.51 -19.97
N GLY A 111 -6.93 18.73 -20.11
CA GLY A 111 -6.35 19.56 -21.15
C GLY A 111 -6.01 18.75 -22.40
N ALA A 112 -5.99 19.38 -23.58
CA ALA A 112 -5.66 18.74 -24.85
C ALA A 112 -4.25 18.12 -24.80
N ALA A 113 -4.18 16.81 -24.51
CA ALA A 113 -2.93 16.08 -24.47
C ALA A 113 -2.39 15.91 -25.90
N VAL A 114 -1.14 16.29 -26.13
CA VAL A 114 -0.46 16.07 -27.41
C VAL A 114 -0.25 14.56 -27.59
N ALA A 115 -0.77 14.00 -28.68
CA ALA A 115 -0.61 12.58 -29.00
C ALA A 115 0.88 12.17 -28.97
N GLY A 116 1.21 11.14 -28.19
CA GLY A 116 2.58 10.64 -28.02
C GLY A 116 3.37 11.25 -26.85
N SER A 117 2.84 12.27 -26.16
CA SER A 117 3.46 12.80 -24.95
C SER A 117 3.22 11.90 -23.72
N LYS A 118 4.23 11.76 -22.86
CA LYS A 118 4.13 10.97 -21.62
C LYS A 118 3.10 11.64 -20.69
N PRO A 119 2.11 10.89 -20.14
CA PRO A 119 1.13 11.46 -19.22
C PRO A 119 1.83 12.15 -18.03
N ALA A 120 1.37 13.34 -17.67
CA ALA A 120 1.94 14.12 -16.58
C ALA A 120 1.96 13.28 -15.29
N GLY A 121 3.11 13.24 -14.61
CA GLY A 121 3.25 12.48 -13.35
C GLY A 121 3.43 10.96 -13.51
N TYR A 122 3.38 10.39 -14.73
CA TYR A 122 3.51 8.94 -14.96
C TYR A 122 4.77 8.34 -14.32
N SER A 123 5.92 9.00 -14.44
CA SER A 123 7.19 8.52 -13.85
C SER A 123 7.16 8.46 -12.33
N ARG A 124 6.53 9.45 -11.68
CA ARG A 124 6.41 9.48 -10.21
C ARG A 124 5.45 8.41 -9.72
N ILE A 125 4.35 8.19 -10.43
CA ILE A 125 3.36 7.17 -10.09
C ILE A 125 3.98 5.78 -10.30
N SER A 126 4.70 5.53 -11.40
CA SER A 126 5.35 4.25 -11.67
C SER A 126 6.46 3.93 -10.69
N ALA A 127 7.32 4.91 -10.36
CA ALA A 127 8.38 4.70 -9.38
C ALA A 127 7.81 4.48 -7.97
N GLY A 128 6.87 5.34 -7.54
CA GLY A 128 6.26 5.23 -6.22
C GLY A 128 5.47 3.94 -6.02
N SER A 129 4.70 3.52 -7.01
CA SER A 129 3.95 2.25 -6.97
C SER A 129 4.88 1.04 -6.97
N GLY A 130 5.95 1.03 -7.77
CA GLY A 130 6.94 -0.03 -7.75
C GLY A 130 7.66 -0.16 -6.41
N ILE A 131 8.12 0.96 -5.83
CA ILE A 131 8.75 0.98 -4.51
C ILE A 131 7.79 0.47 -3.44
N SER A 132 6.54 0.98 -3.44
CA SER A 132 5.53 0.51 -2.49
C SER A 132 5.27 -0.98 -2.64
N ALA A 133 5.09 -1.50 -3.85
CA ALA A 133 4.81 -2.92 -4.08
C ALA A 133 5.97 -3.80 -3.57
N LEU A 134 7.22 -3.42 -3.84
CA LEU A 134 8.41 -4.14 -3.36
C LEU A 134 8.49 -4.14 -1.83
N LEU A 135 8.21 -3.01 -1.17
CA LEU A 135 8.18 -2.93 0.29
C LEU A 135 7.08 -3.81 0.88
N LEU A 136 5.90 -3.88 0.25
CA LEU A 136 4.80 -4.75 0.69
C LEU A 136 5.12 -6.23 0.52
N VAL A 137 5.77 -6.61 -0.59
CA VAL A 137 6.26 -7.98 -0.78
C VAL A 137 7.32 -8.33 0.27
N LEU A 138 8.25 -7.42 0.55
CA LEU A 138 9.26 -7.60 1.59
C LEU A 138 8.61 -7.88 2.95
N ILE A 139 7.58 -7.11 3.34
CA ILE A 139 6.84 -7.32 4.58
C ILE A 139 6.22 -8.72 4.63
N VAL A 140 5.57 -9.17 3.56
CA VAL A 140 4.98 -10.51 3.49
C VAL A 140 6.05 -11.59 3.65
N VAL A 141 7.20 -11.44 2.99
CA VAL A 141 8.32 -12.39 3.13
C VAL A 141 8.84 -12.45 4.56
N LEU A 142 9.03 -11.28 5.21
CA LEU A 142 9.51 -11.21 6.58
C LEU A 142 8.53 -11.88 7.56
N MET A 143 7.23 -11.67 7.37
CA MET A 143 6.17 -12.21 8.23
C MET A 143 5.87 -13.69 7.98
N VAL A 144 6.04 -14.20 6.75
CA VAL A 144 5.82 -15.62 6.45
C VAL A 144 7.03 -16.46 6.86
N TRP A 145 8.25 -15.94 6.72
CA TRP A 145 9.47 -16.68 7.07
C TRP A 145 9.65 -16.82 8.60
N LYS A 146 9.24 -15.79 9.35
CA LYS A 146 9.29 -15.75 10.82
C LYS A 146 7.94 -15.22 11.35
N PRO A 147 6.90 -16.07 11.37
CA PRO A 147 5.57 -15.71 11.85
C PRO A 147 5.55 -15.44 13.36
#